data_AF-A0A8H7XRH1-F1
#
_entry.id   AF-A0A8H7XRH1-F1
#
_cell.length_a   1.000
_cell.length_b   1.000
_cell.length_c   1.000
_cell.angle_alpha   90.00
_cell.angle_beta   90.00
_cell.angle_gamma   90.00
#
_symmetry.space_group_name_H-M   'P 1'
#
loop_
_entity.id
_entity.type
_entity.pdbx_description
1 polymer ?
#
loop_
_entity_poly.entity_id
_entity_poly.type
_entity_poly.pdbx_seq_one_letter_code
_entity_poly.pdbx_strand_id
1 'polypeptide(L)'
;MGGSLEPVESRTSSADTLVTRKPQQIPSYLKNVVYLSLLVSTLAFTFAVVNYSIYYQYNDVPGGIAPPVIAYLATLPHHGAVLLRYWLERHQSEYIFPFTPASVYAISYSGVSCALWTVSTVVAAINLRRDLTGWSSCGYDVTVGSNGTIVETVNCNIVYHFQPTISDRWGSFAVTLTSSLEMLLIGAVTIAFYLQYRRAKRENILLSSPSSSSSSSSSSTTTKVSA
;
A
#
# COMPACT_ATOMS: atom_id res chain seq x y z
N MET A 1 28.81 21.46 -71.76
CA MET A 1 27.68 21.58 -70.82
C MET A 1 27.78 20.40 -69.86
N GLY A 2 28.34 20.64 -68.68
CA GLY A 2 28.76 19.60 -67.74
C GLY A 2 27.61 19.19 -66.83
N GLY A 3 27.34 17.89 -66.77
CA GLY A 3 26.38 17.29 -65.85
C GLY A 3 26.92 17.32 -64.42
N SER A 4 26.20 18.01 -63.54
CA SER A 4 26.40 17.95 -62.10
C SER A 4 25.74 16.68 -61.57
N LEU A 5 26.56 15.76 -61.07
CA LEU A 5 26.10 14.58 -60.33
C LEU A 5 25.92 14.99 -58.87
N GLU A 6 24.67 15.17 -58.44
CA GLU A 6 24.35 15.29 -57.03
C GLU A 6 24.55 13.94 -56.32
N PRO A 7 25.15 13.93 -55.12
CA PRO A 7 25.31 12.72 -54.34
C PRO A 7 23.95 12.28 -53.79
N VAL A 8 23.59 11.02 -54.04
CA VAL A 8 22.46 10.33 -53.43
C VAL A 8 22.71 10.23 -51.92
N GLU A 9 22.03 11.07 -51.14
CA GLU A 9 21.92 10.89 -49.69
C GLU A 9 21.21 9.55 -49.43
N SER A 10 22.00 8.54 -49.05
CA SER A 10 21.45 7.34 -48.43
C SER A 10 20.86 7.75 -47.09
N ARG A 11 19.54 8.01 -47.07
CA ARG A 11 18.77 7.96 -45.83
C ARG A 11 18.93 6.56 -45.27
N THR A 12 19.88 6.39 -44.36
CA THR A 12 19.84 5.34 -43.34
C THR A 12 18.54 5.57 -42.59
N SER A 13 17.48 4.94 -43.09
CA SER A 13 16.30 4.61 -42.33
C SER A 13 16.78 3.85 -41.11
N SER A 14 17.05 4.58 -40.03
CA SER A 14 17.13 4.03 -38.69
C SER A 14 15.76 3.44 -38.45
N ALA A 15 15.62 2.18 -38.83
CA ALA A 15 14.58 1.31 -38.35
C ALA A 15 14.83 1.23 -36.84
N ASP A 16 14.36 2.25 -36.12
CA ASP A 16 13.94 2.15 -34.74
C ASP A 16 12.92 1.02 -34.74
N THR A 17 13.44 -0.20 -34.67
CA THR A 17 12.67 -1.37 -34.34
C THR A 17 11.98 -0.98 -33.05
N LEU A 18 10.67 -0.75 -33.14
CA LEU A 18 9.79 -0.58 -32.01
C LEU A 18 9.91 -1.88 -31.22
N VAL A 19 10.97 -1.99 -30.41
CA VAL A 19 11.21 -3.10 -29.51
C VAL A 19 10.02 -3.04 -28.59
N THR A 20 9.01 -3.85 -28.93
CA THR A 20 7.73 -3.95 -28.27
C THR A 20 8.07 -4.50 -26.91
N ARG A 21 8.36 -3.59 -25.99
CA ARG A 21 8.74 -3.90 -24.63
C ARG A 21 7.57 -4.70 -24.08
N LYS A 22 7.81 -6.00 -23.83
CA LYS A 22 6.76 -6.88 -23.31
C LYS A 22 6.15 -6.19 -22.09
N PRO A 23 4.82 -6.01 -22.04
CA PRO A 23 4.18 -5.38 -20.91
C PRO A 23 4.61 -6.14 -19.65
N GLN A 24 5.01 -5.38 -18.64
CA GLN A 24 5.56 -5.94 -17.42
C GLN A 24 4.49 -6.81 -16.77
N GLN A 25 4.66 -8.12 -16.85
CA GLN A 25 3.63 -9.07 -16.45
C GLN A 25 3.51 -9.09 -14.93
N ILE A 26 2.30 -8.84 -14.42
CA ILE A 26 2.04 -8.88 -12.98
C ILE A 26 2.20 -10.34 -12.51
N PRO A 27 2.94 -10.59 -11.42
CA PRO A 27 3.05 -11.93 -10.88
C PRO A 27 1.69 -12.47 -10.46
N SER A 28 1.38 -13.70 -10.86
CA SER A 28 0.09 -14.35 -10.60
C SER A 28 -0.24 -14.49 -9.12
N TYR A 29 0.76 -14.53 -8.23
CA TYR A 29 0.55 -14.59 -6.78
C TYR A 29 -0.02 -13.30 -6.21
N LEU A 30 0.26 -12.14 -6.82
CA LEU A 30 -0.16 -10.83 -6.30
C LEU A 30 -1.69 -10.74 -6.25
N LYS A 31 -2.38 -11.29 -7.25
CA LYS A 31 -3.85 -11.29 -7.28
C LYS A 31 -4.42 -12.01 -6.05
N ASN A 32 -3.83 -13.15 -5.66
CA ASN A 32 -4.32 -13.96 -4.56
C ASN A 32 -4.10 -13.23 -3.24
N VAL A 33 -2.96 -12.55 -3.08
CA VAL A 33 -2.67 -11.73 -1.91
C VAL A 33 -3.67 -10.58 -1.81
N VAL A 34 -3.98 -9.89 -2.91
CA VAL A 34 -4.94 -8.77 -2.93
C VAL A 34 -6.36 -9.23 -2.63
N TYR A 35 -6.80 -10.39 -3.16
CA TYR A 35 -8.09 -10.98 -2.79
C TYR A 35 -8.16 -11.33 -1.31
N LEU A 36 -7.08 -11.92 -0.77
CA LEU A 36 -7.00 -12.24 0.65
C LEU A 36 -7.01 -10.96 1.51
N SER A 37 -6.27 -9.93 1.11
CA SER A 37 -6.26 -8.61 1.75
C SER A 37 -7.64 -7.97 1.74
N LEU A 38 -8.36 -8.02 0.62
CA LEU A 38 -9.73 -7.51 0.53
C LEU A 38 -10.68 -8.25 1.48
N LEU A 39 -10.55 -9.57 1.57
CA LEU A 39 -11.37 -10.38 2.49
C LEU A 39 -11.04 -10.06 3.96
N VAL A 40 -9.77 -10.01 4.32
CA VAL A 40 -9.32 -9.76 5.71
C VAL A 40 -9.66 -8.32 6.13
N SER A 41 -9.42 -7.33 5.28
CA SER A 41 -9.82 -5.93 5.54
C SER A 41 -11.35 -5.77 5.70
N THR A 42 -12.15 -6.48 4.91
CA THR A 42 -13.62 -6.48 5.05
C THR A 42 -14.06 -7.14 6.36
N LEU A 43 -13.40 -8.22 6.77
CA LEU A 43 -13.64 -8.84 8.08
C LEU A 43 -13.25 -7.90 9.22
N ALA A 44 -12.09 -7.23 9.14
CA ALA A 44 -11.66 -6.24 10.13
C ALA A 44 -12.67 -5.10 10.27
N PHE A 45 -13.16 -4.56 9.14
CA PHE A 45 -14.21 -3.55 9.13
C PHE A 45 -15.50 -4.07 9.78
N THR A 46 -15.95 -5.27 9.39
CA THR A 46 -17.18 -5.87 9.92
C THR A 46 -17.08 -6.09 11.43
N PHE A 47 -15.97 -6.65 11.91
CA PHE A 47 -15.75 -6.84 13.34
C PHE A 47 -15.65 -5.52 14.09
N ALA A 48 -15.03 -4.48 13.52
CA ALA A 48 -14.95 -3.16 14.14
C ALA A 48 -16.35 -2.53 14.30
N VAL A 49 -17.19 -2.63 13.26
CA VAL A 49 -18.58 -2.14 13.29
C VAL A 49 -19.44 -2.93 14.27
N VAL A 50 -19.37 -4.26 14.26
CA VAL A 50 -20.13 -5.11 15.18
C VAL A 50 -19.70 -4.85 16.62
N ASN A 51 -18.39 -4.82 16.90
CA ASN A 51 -17.85 -4.53 18.22
C ASN A 51 -18.34 -3.16 18.72
N TYR A 52 -18.25 -2.14 17.87
CA TYR A 52 -18.77 -0.82 18.19
C TYR A 52 -20.28 -0.85 18.48
N SER A 53 -21.09 -1.50 17.64
CA SER A 53 -22.55 -1.53 17.82
C SER A 53 -23.00 -2.19 19.12
N ILE A 54 -22.25 -3.17 19.62
CA ILE A 54 -22.53 -3.86 20.88
C ILE A 54 -22.12 -2.97 22.06
N TYR A 55 -20.98 -2.28 21.97
CA TYR A 55 -20.42 -1.50 23.08
C TYR A 55 -20.81 -0.02 23.09
N TYR A 56 -21.46 0.49 22.03
CA TYR A 56 -21.88 1.89 21.89
C TYR A 56 -22.81 2.39 23.01
N GLN A 57 -23.39 1.48 23.78
CA GLN A 57 -24.26 1.81 24.90
C GLN A 57 -23.50 2.42 26.10
N TYR A 58 -22.17 2.29 26.14
CA TYR A 58 -21.31 3.00 27.08
C TYR A 58 -20.63 4.16 26.34
N ASN A 59 -20.74 5.38 26.88
CA ASN A 59 -20.33 6.68 26.29
C ASN A 59 -18.83 6.83 25.94
N ASP A 60 -18.10 5.76 25.67
CA ASP A 60 -16.69 5.82 25.33
C ASP A 60 -16.45 6.13 23.85
N VAL A 61 -15.76 7.26 23.70
CA VAL A 61 -15.07 7.86 22.56
C VAL A 61 -15.06 7.03 21.25
N PRO A 62 -15.50 7.61 20.11
CA PRO A 62 -15.45 6.98 18.77
C PRO A 62 -14.03 6.62 18.26
N GLY A 63 -12.99 6.83 19.06
CA GLY A 63 -11.59 6.62 18.71
C GLY A 63 -11.22 5.16 18.46
N GLY A 64 -12.02 4.18 18.92
CA GLY A 64 -11.75 2.76 18.70
C GLY A 64 -12.12 2.25 17.31
N ILE A 65 -13.23 2.74 16.73
CA ILE A 65 -13.74 2.27 15.42
C ILE A 65 -13.16 3.06 14.24
N ALA A 66 -12.82 4.34 14.44
CA ALA A 66 -12.38 5.20 13.34
C ALA A 66 -11.12 4.67 12.61
N PRO A 67 -10.06 4.19 13.29
CA PRO A 67 -8.86 3.75 12.59
C PRO A 67 -9.07 2.55 11.65
N PRO A 68 -9.75 1.45 12.04
CA PRO A 68 -10.09 0.36 11.12
C PRO A 68 -10.92 0.81 9.91
N VAL A 69 -11.91 1.68 10.13
CA VAL A 69 -12.80 2.17 9.06
C VAL A 69 -12.04 3.03 8.06
N ILE A 70 -11.22 3.98 8.55
CA ILE A 70 -10.40 4.84 7.69
C ILE A 70 -9.37 4.00 6.92
N ALA A 71 -8.73 3.03 7.59
CA ALA A 71 -7.77 2.12 6.93
C ALA A 71 -8.45 1.30 5.82
N TYR A 72 -9.64 0.74 6.09
CA TYR A 72 -10.44 0.00 5.11
C TYR A 72 -10.80 0.85 3.89
N LEU A 73 -11.38 2.04 4.11
CA LEU A 73 -11.75 2.96 3.03
C LEU A 73 -10.53 3.40 2.21
N ALA A 74 -9.40 3.62 2.85
CA ALA A 74 -8.14 3.96 2.17
C ALA A 74 -7.55 2.77 1.39
N THR A 75 -7.83 1.51 1.76
CA THR A 75 -7.37 0.35 0.97
C THR A 75 -8.24 0.03 -0.24
N LEU A 76 -9.52 0.41 -0.23
CA LEU A 76 -10.46 0.07 -1.31
C LEU A 76 -10.01 0.54 -2.71
N PRO A 77 -9.58 1.79 -2.92
CA PRO A 77 -9.13 2.24 -4.25
C PRO A 77 -7.93 1.43 -4.74
N HIS A 78 -7.04 1.02 -3.82
CA HIS A 78 -5.87 0.23 -4.16
C HIS A 78 -6.23 -1.21 -4.55
N HIS A 79 -7.04 -1.90 -3.75
CA HIS A 79 -7.54 -3.23 -4.07
C HIS A 79 -8.34 -3.21 -5.38
N GLY A 80 -9.23 -2.23 -5.54
CA GLY A 80 -10.02 -2.02 -6.74
C GLY A 80 -9.15 -1.82 -7.98
N ALA A 81 -8.13 -0.97 -7.93
CA ALA A 81 -7.24 -0.71 -9.07
C ALA A 81 -6.45 -1.96 -9.49
N VAL A 82 -5.94 -2.74 -8.53
CA VAL A 82 -5.18 -3.97 -8.83
C VAL A 82 -6.09 -5.06 -9.41
N LEU A 83 -7.29 -5.24 -8.84
CA LEU A 83 -8.27 -6.21 -9.34
C LEU A 83 -8.82 -5.82 -10.71
N LEU A 84 -9.13 -4.54 -10.92
CA LEU A 84 -9.59 -4.01 -12.20
C LEU A 84 -8.52 -4.23 -13.27
N ARG A 85 -7.25 -3.95 -12.96
CA ARG A 85 -6.15 -4.21 -13.90
C ARG A 85 -6.05 -5.69 -14.26
N TYR A 86 -6.13 -6.60 -13.29
CA TYR A 86 -6.13 -8.03 -13.57
C TYR A 86 -7.31 -8.47 -14.44
N TRP A 87 -8.49 -7.90 -14.21
CA TRP A 87 -9.67 -8.13 -15.02
C TRP A 87 -9.48 -7.63 -16.46
N LEU A 88 -8.95 -6.41 -16.64
CA LEU A 88 -8.67 -5.83 -17.97
C LEU A 88 -7.63 -6.65 -18.75
N GLU A 89 -6.55 -7.09 -18.08
CA GLU A 89 -5.51 -7.97 -18.65
C GLU A 89 -6.12 -9.29 -19.15
N ARG A 90 -7.09 -9.86 -18.43
CA ARG A 90 -7.79 -11.08 -18.85
C ARG A 90 -8.71 -10.86 -20.06
N HIS A 91 -9.29 -9.67 -20.20
CA HIS A 91 -10.25 -9.33 -21.26
C HIS A 91 -9.61 -8.61 -22.47
N GLN A 92 -8.28 -8.65 -22.61
CA GLN A 92 -7.53 -8.08 -23.74
C GLN A 92 -7.81 -6.58 -24.01
N SER A 93 -8.21 -5.84 -22.98
CA SER A 93 -8.49 -4.40 -23.07
C SER A 93 -7.24 -3.62 -22.64
N GLU A 94 -6.17 -3.72 -23.44
CA GLU A 94 -4.82 -3.38 -22.98
C GLU A 94 -4.54 -1.89 -22.68
N TYR A 95 -5.46 -0.94 -22.93
CA TYR A 95 -5.06 0.48 -22.99
C TYR A 95 -5.94 1.52 -22.32
N ILE A 96 -6.97 1.15 -21.54
CA ILE A 96 -7.90 2.18 -21.01
C ILE A 96 -7.46 2.72 -19.64
N PHE A 97 -6.64 1.98 -18.87
CA PHE A 97 -6.36 2.35 -17.48
C PHE A 97 -4.85 2.58 -17.19
N PRO A 98 -4.41 3.82 -16.88
CA PRO A 98 -2.98 4.15 -16.69
C PRO A 98 -2.42 3.75 -15.31
N PHE A 99 -2.97 2.72 -14.66
CA PHE A 99 -2.44 2.26 -13.37
C PHE A 99 -1.23 1.36 -13.58
N THR A 100 -0.06 1.79 -13.12
CA THR A 100 1.16 0.98 -13.13
C THR A 100 1.51 0.58 -11.68
N PRO A 101 1.48 -0.72 -11.31
CA PRO A 101 1.78 -1.17 -9.95
C PRO A 101 3.19 -0.81 -9.49
N ALA A 102 4.14 -0.73 -10.45
CA ALA A 102 5.51 -0.30 -10.22
C ALA A 102 5.69 1.23 -10.22
N SER A 103 4.62 2.03 -10.18
CA SER A 103 4.73 3.48 -10.08
C SER A 103 5.04 3.94 -8.65
N VAL A 104 5.77 5.04 -8.52
CA VAL A 104 6.04 5.68 -7.21
C VAL A 104 4.73 6.08 -6.51
N TYR A 105 3.71 6.48 -7.27
CA TYR A 105 2.38 6.80 -6.75
C TYR A 105 1.68 5.57 -6.14
N ALA A 106 1.72 4.42 -6.81
CA ALA A 106 1.14 3.18 -6.27
C ALA A 106 1.86 2.72 -5.00
N ILE A 107 3.19 2.81 -4.96
CA ILE A 107 4.01 2.44 -3.80
C ILE A 107 3.78 3.39 -2.62
N SER A 108 3.73 4.69 -2.87
CA SER A 108 3.46 5.68 -1.81
C SER A 108 2.05 5.49 -1.25
N TYR A 109 1.05 5.25 -2.10
CA TYR A 109 -0.30 4.95 -1.66
C TYR A 109 -0.36 3.68 -0.80
N SER A 110 0.26 2.58 -1.24
CA SER A 110 0.29 1.34 -0.46
C SER A 110 1.05 1.50 0.86
N GLY A 111 2.09 2.34 0.88
CA GLY A 111 2.80 2.74 2.10
C GLY A 111 1.91 3.51 3.08
N VAL A 112 1.10 4.45 2.60
CA VAL A 112 0.12 5.16 3.43
C VAL A 112 -0.94 4.20 3.97
N SER A 113 -1.47 3.30 3.13
CA SER A 113 -2.39 2.25 3.57
C SER A 113 -1.77 1.36 4.65
N CYS A 114 -0.49 0.98 4.49
CA CYS A 114 0.24 0.22 5.48
C CYS A 114 0.34 0.97 6.82
N ALA A 115 0.67 2.26 6.81
CA ALA A 115 0.71 3.08 8.02
C ALA A 115 -0.65 3.17 8.72
N LEU A 116 -1.74 3.32 7.95
CA LEU A 116 -3.10 3.32 8.51
C LEU A 116 -3.46 1.98 9.17
N TRP A 117 -3.11 0.85 8.56
CA TRP A 117 -3.31 -0.47 9.15
C TRP A 117 -2.44 -0.69 10.40
N THR A 118 -1.23 -0.14 10.44
CA THR A 118 -0.40 -0.14 11.67
C THR A 118 -1.07 0.64 12.79
N VAL A 119 -1.56 1.86 12.52
CA VAL A 119 -2.30 2.65 13.53
C VAL A 119 -3.55 1.92 13.99
N SER A 120 -4.31 1.32 13.06
CA SER A 120 -5.49 0.50 13.38
C SER A 120 -5.13 -0.67 14.30
N THR A 121 -4.06 -1.40 13.98
CA THR A 121 -3.59 -2.54 14.77
C THR A 121 -3.16 -2.11 16.18
N VAL A 122 -2.44 -0.99 16.30
CA VAL A 122 -2.01 -0.48 17.61
C VAL A 122 -3.21 -0.10 18.46
N VAL A 123 -4.19 0.62 17.91
CA VAL A 123 -5.41 1.00 18.65
C VAL A 123 -6.21 -0.24 19.05
N ALA A 124 -6.38 -1.20 18.14
CA ALA A 124 -7.06 -2.46 18.44
C ALA A 124 -6.34 -3.24 19.55
N ALA A 125 -5.01 -3.33 19.51
CA ALA A 125 -4.22 -3.99 20.54
C ALA A 125 -4.31 -3.29 21.91
N ILE A 126 -4.35 -1.95 21.94
CA ILE A 126 -4.58 -1.18 23.16
C ILE A 126 -5.96 -1.50 23.75
N ASN A 127 -7.00 -1.55 22.91
CA ASN A 127 -8.36 -1.87 23.35
C ASN A 127 -8.44 -3.30 23.87
N LEU A 128 -7.88 -4.28 23.14
CA LEU A 128 -7.80 -5.66 23.59
C LEU A 128 -7.06 -5.76 24.94
N ARG A 129 -5.96 -5.02 25.12
CA ARG A 129 -5.25 -4.98 26.40
C ARG A 129 -6.11 -4.44 27.53
N ARG A 130 -6.85 -3.34 27.29
CA ARG A 130 -7.79 -2.76 28.27
C ARG A 130 -8.87 -3.75 28.68
N ASP A 131 -9.42 -4.48 27.71
CA ASP A 131 -10.44 -5.51 27.96
C ASP A 131 -9.87 -6.70 28.78
N LEU A 132 -8.60 -7.03 28.58
CA LEU A 132 -7.93 -8.13 29.29
C LEU A 132 -7.54 -7.77 30.73
N THR A 133 -7.07 -6.55 30.98
CA THR A 133 -6.58 -6.16 32.31
C THR A 133 -7.67 -5.61 33.23
N GLY A 134 -8.85 -5.35 32.70
CA GLY A 134 -9.81 -4.46 33.34
C GLY A 134 -9.27 -3.02 33.35
N TRP A 135 -10.17 -2.06 33.46
CA TRP A 135 -9.81 -0.64 33.51
C TRP A 135 -10.66 0.06 34.56
N SER A 136 -10.11 1.10 35.17
CA SER A 136 -10.85 2.02 36.03
C SER A 136 -11.06 3.31 35.24
N SER A 137 -12.28 3.84 35.29
CA SER A 137 -12.59 5.16 34.75
C SER A 137 -12.70 6.14 35.89
N CYS A 138 -11.97 7.25 35.80
CA CYS A 138 -12.14 8.36 36.73
C CYS A 138 -12.94 9.46 36.05
N GLY A 139 -14.09 9.80 36.63
CA GLY A 139 -14.89 10.95 36.22
C GLY A 139 -14.54 12.18 37.05
N TYR A 140 -14.75 13.36 36.46
CA TYR A 140 -14.71 14.63 37.18
C TYR A 140 -16.14 15.15 37.29
N ASP A 141 -16.66 15.19 38.52
CA ASP A 141 -17.95 15.82 38.79
C ASP A 141 -17.67 17.26 39.23
N VAL A 142 -18.09 18.20 38.38
CA VAL A 142 -18.00 19.64 38.66
C VAL A 142 -19.32 20.07 39.29
N THR A 143 -19.28 20.43 40.57
CA THR A 143 -20.45 20.96 41.28
C THR A 143 -20.24 22.44 41.60
N VAL A 144 -21.28 23.26 41.37
CA VAL A 144 -21.26 24.68 41.71
C VAL A 144 -21.96 24.85 43.06
N GLY A 145 -21.21 25.21 44.09
CA GLY A 145 -21.74 25.43 45.43
C GLY A 145 -22.66 26.65 45.50
N SER A 146 -23.49 26.73 46.55
CA SER A 146 -24.43 27.85 46.79
C SER A 146 -23.75 29.22 46.84
N ASN A 147 -22.45 29.25 47.09
CA ASN A 147 -21.63 30.47 47.17
C ASN A 147 -20.94 30.82 45.84
N GLY A 148 -21.28 30.11 44.74
CA GLY A 148 -20.64 30.27 43.43
C GLY A 148 -19.26 29.61 43.29
N THR A 149 -18.78 28.92 44.33
CA THR A 149 -17.50 28.20 44.28
C THR A 149 -17.64 26.92 43.45
N ILE A 150 -16.81 26.78 42.43
CA ILE A 150 -16.68 25.55 41.65
C ILE A 150 -15.88 24.54 42.48
N VAL A 151 -16.51 23.42 42.84
CA VAL A 151 -15.86 22.29 43.50
C VAL A 151 -15.73 21.17 42.47
N GLU A 152 -14.50 20.91 42.07
CA GLU A 152 -14.17 19.74 41.25
C GLU A 152 -13.96 18.55 42.17
N THR A 153 -14.86 17.58 42.06
CA THR A 153 -14.77 16.30 42.77
C THR A 153 -14.31 15.24 41.79
N VAL A 154 -13.11 14.68 42.02
CA VAL A 154 -12.64 13.52 41.25
C VAL A 154 -13.31 12.28 41.82
N ASN A 155 -14.27 11.72 41.08
CA ASN A 155 -14.91 10.48 41.45
C ASN A 155 -14.30 9.34 40.63
N CYS A 156 -13.27 8.71 41.19
CA CYS A 156 -12.71 7.49 40.63
C CYS A 156 -13.58 6.31 41.07
N ASN A 157 -14.61 6.00 40.27
CA ASN A 157 -15.33 4.75 40.44
C ASN A 157 -14.46 3.64 39.88
N ILE A 158 -13.80 2.87 40.75
CA ILE A 158 -13.11 1.64 40.36
C ILE A 158 -14.22 0.63 40.04
N VAL A 159 -14.77 0.77 38.84
CA VAL A 159 -15.64 -0.26 38.27
C VAL A 159 -14.71 -1.42 37.95
N TYR A 160 -14.57 -2.35 38.89
CA TYR A 160 -14.19 -3.70 38.53
C TYR A 160 -15.31 -4.19 37.63
N HIS A 161 -15.18 -3.96 36.32
CA HIS A 161 -15.97 -4.70 35.35
C HIS A 161 -15.65 -6.16 35.64
N PHE A 162 -16.60 -6.83 36.32
CA PHE A 162 -16.61 -8.27 36.55
C PHE A 162 -16.03 -8.93 35.31
N GLN A 163 -15.00 -9.76 35.47
CA GLN A 163 -14.22 -10.31 34.35
C GLN A 163 -15.14 -10.54 33.14
N PRO A 164 -15.00 -9.72 32.08
CA PRO A 164 -15.92 -9.79 30.96
C PRO A 164 -15.93 -11.22 30.47
N THR A 165 -17.13 -11.75 30.23
CA THR A 165 -17.30 -13.13 29.77
C THR A 165 -16.47 -13.33 28.50
N ILE A 166 -16.06 -14.56 28.20
CA ILE A 166 -15.24 -14.83 27.01
C ILE A 166 -15.89 -14.27 25.73
N SER A 167 -17.22 -14.25 25.67
CA SER A 167 -18.02 -13.64 24.60
C SER A 167 -17.75 -12.14 24.41
N ASP A 168 -17.55 -11.40 25.50
CA ASP A 168 -17.34 -9.95 25.46
C ASP A 168 -15.98 -9.60 24.83
N ARG A 169 -14.97 -10.45 25.03
CA ARG A 169 -13.60 -10.22 24.53
C ARG A 169 -13.43 -10.54 23.05
N TRP A 170 -14.37 -11.28 22.47
CA TRP A 170 -14.19 -11.86 21.14
C TRP A 170 -14.15 -10.81 20.04
N GLY A 171 -14.91 -9.72 20.19
CA GLY A 171 -14.91 -8.59 19.26
C GLY A 171 -13.53 -7.92 19.16
N SER A 172 -12.99 -7.44 20.29
CA SER A 172 -11.67 -6.80 20.33
C SER A 172 -10.54 -7.73 19.89
N PHE A 173 -10.62 -9.03 20.21
CA PHE A 173 -9.67 -10.03 19.73
C PHE A 173 -9.73 -10.19 18.20
N ALA A 174 -10.94 -10.36 17.65
CA ALA A 174 -11.15 -10.52 16.21
C ALA A 174 -10.70 -9.28 15.43
N VAL A 175 -11.00 -8.06 15.91
CA VAL A 175 -10.53 -6.81 15.30
C VAL A 175 -9.01 -6.70 15.31
N THR A 176 -8.37 -7.05 16.44
CA THR A 176 -6.90 -7.01 16.57
C THR A 176 -6.24 -8.01 15.62
N LEU A 177 -6.74 -9.25 15.59
CA LEU A 177 -6.22 -10.31 14.74
C LEU A 177 -6.34 -9.94 13.26
N THR A 178 -7.52 -9.53 12.82
CA THR A 178 -7.76 -9.18 11.42
C THR A 178 -7.01 -7.91 10.99
N SER A 179 -6.92 -6.89 11.85
CA SER A 179 -6.08 -5.71 11.57
C SER A 179 -4.60 -6.05 11.46
N SER A 180 -4.09 -6.94 12.32
CA SER A 180 -2.69 -7.39 12.29
C SER A 180 -2.39 -8.17 11.01
N LEU A 181 -3.29 -9.08 10.63
CA LEU A 181 -3.17 -9.84 9.38
C LEU A 181 -3.19 -8.92 8.16
N GLU A 182 -4.08 -7.93 8.15
CA GLU A 182 -4.15 -6.97 7.04
C GLU A 182 -2.90 -6.09 6.95
N MET A 183 -2.37 -5.65 8.09
CA MET A 183 -1.08 -4.95 8.14
C MET A 183 0.05 -5.77 7.50
N LEU A 184 0.09 -7.08 7.76
CA LEU A 184 1.08 -7.97 7.14
C LEU A 184 0.84 -8.15 5.64
N LEU A 185 -0.42 -8.29 5.21
CA LEU A 185 -0.78 -8.46 3.80
C LEU A 185 -0.47 -7.22 2.97
N ILE A 186 -0.90 -6.03 3.42
CA ILE A 186 -0.62 -4.77 2.74
C ILE A 186 0.89 -4.44 2.75
N GLY A 187 1.59 -4.82 3.83
CA GLY A 187 3.05 -4.75 3.92
C GLY A 187 3.73 -5.63 2.87
N ALA A 188 3.28 -6.87 2.71
CA ALA A 188 3.78 -7.78 1.67
C ALA A 188 3.51 -7.26 0.25
N VAL A 189 2.32 -6.71 -0.01
CA VAL A 189 1.97 -6.06 -1.28
C VAL A 189 2.90 -4.86 -1.56
N THR A 190 3.12 -4.01 -0.56
CA THR A 190 4.00 -2.83 -0.67
C THR A 190 5.44 -3.24 -0.97
N ILE A 191 5.97 -4.25 -0.28
CA ILE A 191 7.31 -4.79 -0.54
C ILE A 191 7.38 -5.37 -1.97
N ALA A 192 6.36 -6.11 -2.40
CA ALA A 192 6.31 -6.68 -3.75
C ALA A 192 6.35 -5.57 -4.82
N PHE A 193 5.59 -4.49 -4.67
CA PHE A 193 5.63 -3.35 -5.59
C PHE A 193 6.95 -2.61 -5.57
N TYR A 194 7.53 -2.39 -4.39
CA TYR A 194 8.84 -1.79 -4.27
C TYR A 194 9.94 -2.61 -4.98
N LEU A 195 9.93 -3.93 -4.79
CA LEU A 195 10.87 -4.83 -5.47
C LEU A 195 10.70 -4.82 -6.99
N GLN A 196 9.46 -4.79 -7.49
CA GLN A 196 9.19 -4.68 -8.93
C GLN A 196 9.68 -3.35 -9.50
N TYR A 197 9.40 -2.23 -8.82
CA TYR A 197 9.92 -0.91 -9.21
C TYR A 197 11.44 -0.88 -9.25
N ARG A 198 12.10 -1.45 -8.24
CA ARG A 198 13.57 -1.53 -8.20
C ARG A 198 14.13 -2.34 -9.37
N ARG A 199 13.49 -3.45 -9.75
CA ARG A 199 13.88 -4.27 -10.91
C ARG A 199 13.70 -3.48 -12.21
N ALA A 200 12.54 -2.87 -12.42
CA ALA A 200 12.26 -2.04 -13.60
C ALA A 200 13.27 -0.89 -13.76
N LYS A 201 13.62 -0.22 -12.65
CA LYS A 201 14.59 0.86 -12.64
C LYS A 201 16.00 0.38 -13.04
N ARG A 202 16.43 -0.80 -12.58
CA ARG A 202 17.73 -1.38 -12.96
C ARG A 202 17.79 -1.71 -14.45
N GLU A 203 16.73 -2.30 -15.00
CA GLU A 203 16.65 -2.61 -16.43
C GLU A 203 16.71 -1.35 -17.30
N ASN A 204 16.02 -0.28 -16.89
CA ASN A 204 16.08 1.01 -17.59
C ASN A 204 17.50 1.60 -17.61
N ILE A 205 18.24 1.51 -16.50
CA ILE A 205 19.61 2.02 -16.40
C ILE A 205 20.55 1.26 -17.36
N LEU A 206 20.43 -0.07 -17.41
CA LEU A 206 21.25 -0.90 -18.29
C LEU A 206 21.00 -0.60 -19.78
N LEU A 207 19.74 -0.36 -20.15
CA LEU A 207 19.37 0.02 -21.53
C LEU A 207 19.84 1.43 -21.91
N SER A 208 19.93 2.34 -20.94
CA SER A 208 20.39 3.73 -21.18
C SER A 208 21.91 3.89 -21.19
N SER A 209 22.69 2.86 -20.85
CA SER A 209 24.14 2.95 -20.88
C SER A 209 24.62 2.85 -22.33
N PRO A 210 25.21 3.90 -22.92
CA PRO A 210 25.66 3.86 -24.30
C PRO A 210 26.71 2.75 -24.42
N SER A 211 26.46 1.79 -25.31
CA SER A 211 27.48 0.83 -25.72
C SER A 211 28.64 1.63 -26.30
N SER A 212 29.69 1.82 -25.51
CA SER A 212 30.96 2.33 -25.99
C SER A 212 31.52 1.30 -26.96
N SER A 213 31.09 1.39 -28.22
CA SER A 213 31.71 0.71 -29.34
C SER A 213 33.13 1.25 -29.42
N SER A 214 34.06 0.52 -28.82
CA SER A 214 35.48 0.65 -29.09
C SER A 214 35.68 0.39 -30.59
N SER A 215 35.62 1.44 -31.39
CA SER A 215 36.13 1.45 -32.75
C SER A 215 37.63 1.25 -32.67
N SER A 216 38.05 -0.02 -32.64
CA SER A 216 39.43 -0.41 -32.86
C SER A 216 39.80 0.00 -34.28
N SER A 217 40.35 1.20 -34.42
CA SER A 217 40.97 1.70 -35.65
C SER A 217 42.14 0.79 -35.99
N SER A 218 41.89 -0.17 -36.88
CA SER A 218 42.91 -1.01 -37.50
C SER A 218 43.82 -0.11 -38.34
N SER A 219 44.95 0.29 -37.76
CA SER A 219 46.07 0.93 -38.46
C SER A 219 46.62 -0.03 -39.50
N SER A 220 46.27 0.19 -40.76
CA SER A 220 46.87 -0.49 -41.91
C SER A 220 48.31 -0.01 -42.10
N THR A 221 49.28 -0.81 -41.67
CA THR A 221 50.70 -0.58 -41.95
C THR A 221 50.96 -0.91 -43.42
N THR A 222 51.20 0.12 -44.22
CA THR A 222 51.57 0.01 -45.64
C THR A 222 53.02 -0.43 -45.78
N THR A 223 53.24 -1.59 -46.38
CA THR A 223 54.53 -2.14 -46.79
C THR A 223 55.15 -1.28 -47.89
N LYS A 224 56.35 -0.73 -47.67
CA LYS A 224 57.18 -0.12 -48.72
C LYS A 224 58.23 -1.14 -49.15
N VAL A 225 58.10 -1.64 -50.37
CA VAL A 225 59.16 -2.37 -51.10
C VAL A 225 60.02 -1.32 -51.80
N SER A 226 61.34 -1.40 -51.61
CA SER A 226 62.33 -0.69 -52.44
C SER A 226 63.39 -1.68 -52.91
N ALA A 227 63.81 -1.45 -54.15
CA ALA A 227 64.64 -2.25 -55.04
C ALA A 227 66.08 -2.48 -54.56
#